data_AF-A0AAV0DPC7-F1
#
_entry.id   AF-A0AAV0DPC7-F1
#
_cell.length_a   1.000
_cell.length_b   1.000
_cell.length_c   1.000
_cell.angle_alpha   90.00
_cell.angle_beta   90.00
_cell.angle_gamma   90.00
#
_symmetry.space_group_name_H-M   'P 1'
#
loop_
_entity.id
_entity.type
_entity.pdbx_description
1 polymer ?
#
loop_
_entity_poly.entity_id
_entity_poly.type
_entity_poly.pdbx_seq_one_letter_code
_entity_poly.pdbx_strand_id
1 'polypeptide(L)'
;MSNVDYSYKGDFPSVQVDNIVGSNILLHIRSTRNPRVRIHPTKTQIGKPISSTVSFYSSRGPNTLAPEILKPDIAAPGTNILAAYISEDPAVPNAYDFLSGTSMATPHVAGIVALLKAAHPKWSPSAIKSAIVTT
;
A
#
# COMPACT_ATOMS: atom_id res chain seq x y z
N MET A 1 -3.81 9.90 -11.59
CA MET A 1 -3.40 9.65 -10.19
C MET A 1 -3.61 8.17 -9.92
N SER A 2 -2.65 7.48 -9.31
CA SER A 2 -2.67 6.03 -9.15
C SER A 2 -3.89 5.55 -8.36
N ASN A 3 -4.74 4.75 -9.00
CA ASN A 3 -5.94 4.11 -8.46
C ASN A 3 -5.59 2.96 -7.50
N VAL A 4 -4.81 3.23 -6.45
CA VAL A 4 -4.64 2.26 -5.38
C VAL A 4 -5.55 2.70 -4.26
N ASP A 5 -6.74 2.10 -4.23
CA ASP A 5 -7.75 2.35 -3.20
C ASP A 5 -7.14 2.03 -1.83
N TYR A 6 -6.96 3.07 -1.02
CA TYR A 6 -6.56 2.93 0.36
C TYR A 6 -7.80 2.46 1.13
N SER A 7 -7.72 1.31 1.80
CA SER A 7 -8.84 0.84 2.62
C SER A 7 -9.03 1.76 3.82
N TYR A 8 -9.97 2.70 3.73
CA TYR A 8 -10.37 3.55 4.85
C TYR A 8 -11.32 2.74 5.76
N LYS A 9 -10.85 2.40 6.97
CA LYS A 9 -11.71 1.88 8.03
C LYS A 9 -12.29 3.07 8.80
N GLY A 10 -13.57 3.36 8.57
CA GLY A 10 -14.35 4.29 9.37
C GLY A 10 -15.53 3.57 10.02
N ASP A 11 -16.16 4.23 10.99
CA ASP A 11 -17.30 3.69 11.76
C ASP A 11 -18.60 3.60 10.93
N PHE A 12 -18.56 3.96 9.66
CA PHE A 12 -19.68 3.90 8.74
C PHE A 12 -19.24 3.42 7.34
N PRO A 13 -20.14 2.78 6.57
CA PRO A 13 -19.84 2.35 5.21
C PRO A 13 -19.43 3.54 4.33
N SER A 14 -18.25 3.43 3.72
CA SER A 14 -17.70 4.46 2.84
C SER A 14 -16.96 3.84 1.64
N VAL A 15 -16.79 4.62 0.58
CA VAL A 15 -16.03 4.23 -0.61
C VAL A 15 -15.35 5.47 -1.18
N GLN A 16 -14.06 5.36 -1.49
CA GLN A 16 -13.34 6.39 -2.24
C GLN A 16 -13.58 6.16 -3.73
N VAL A 17 -13.82 7.24 -4.47
CA VAL A 17 -14.03 7.20 -5.92
C VAL A 17 -13.14 8.21 -6.61
N ASP A 18 -12.81 7.94 -7.87
CA ASP A 18 -12.07 8.90 -8.69
C ASP A 18 -12.93 10.11 -9.09
N ASN A 19 -12.30 11.10 -9.73
CA ASN A 19 -12.98 12.34 -10.11
C ASN A 19 -14.08 12.11 -11.17
N ILE A 20 -13.92 11.10 -12.04
CA ILE A 20 -14.88 10.79 -13.10
C ILE A 20 -16.16 10.25 -12.47
N VAL A 21 -16.04 9.24 -11.63
CA VAL A 21 -17.16 8.66 -10.88
C VAL A 21 -17.77 9.71 -9.95
N GLY A 22 -16.95 10.51 -9.26
CA GLY A 22 -17.43 11.60 -8.40
C GLY A 22 -18.29 12.63 -9.15
N SER A 23 -17.87 13.00 -10.37
CA SER A 23 -18.63 13.92 -11.22
C SER A 23 -19.96 13.32 -11.68
N ASN A 24 -19.98 12.03 -12.02
CA ASN A 24 -21.21 11.30 -12.37
C ASN A 24 -22.19 11.22 -11.19
N ILE A 25 -21.68 11.01 -9.96
CA ILE A 25 -22.50 11.04 -8.75
C ILE A 25 -23.10 12.44 -8.55
N LEU A 26 -22.32 13.51 -8.71
CA LEU A 26 -22.82 14.88 -8.58
C LEU A 26 -23.91 15.20 -9.62
N LEU A 27 -23.73 14.75 -10.86
CA LEU A 27 -24.76 14.89 -11.91
C LEU A 27 -26.03 14.11 -11.55
N HIS A 28 -25.90 12.89 -11.03
CA HIS A 28 -27.04 12.09 -10.60
C HIS A 28 -27.85 12.81 -9.50
N ILE A 29 -27.17 13.35 -8.48
CA ILE A 29 -27.80 14.12 -7.39
C ILE A 29 -28.62 15.29 -7.94
N ARG A 30 -28.13 15.98 -8.97
CA ARG A 30 -28.84 17.13 -9.58
C ARG A 30 -29.99 16.74 -10.49
N SER A 31 -30.03 15.49 -10.96
CA SER A 31 -31.00 15.02 -11.96
C SER A 31 -32.34 14.54 -11.38
N THR A 32 -32.43 14.28 -10.08
CA THR A 32 -33.63 13.72 -9.43
C THR A 32 -33.85 14.34 -8.07
N ARG A 33 -35.12 14.42 -7.64
CA ARG A 33 -35.48 14.91 -6.29
C ARG A 33 -35.17 13.91 -5.17
N ASN A 34 -34.91 12.64 -5.50
CA ASN A 34 -34.65 11.59 -4.51
C ASN A 34 -33.49 10.67 -4.97
N PRO A 35 -32.25 11.18 -4.98
CA PRO A 35 -31.09 10.39 -5.41
C PRO A 35 -30.81 9.26 -4.43
N ARG A 36 -30.54 8.06 -4.95
CA ARG A 36 -30.22 6.86 -4.16
C ARG A 36 -29.02 6.14 -4.73
N VAL A 37 -28.09 5.75 -3.86
CA VAL A 37 -26.91 4.96 -4.20
C VAL A 37 -26.77 3.79 -3.22
N ARG A 38 -26.07 2.74 -3.64
CA ARG A 38 -25.78 1.57 -2.81
C ARG A 38 -24.28 1.31 -2.79
N ILE A 39 -23.73 1.18 -1.60
CA ILE A 39 -22.36 0.73 -1.38
C ILE A 39 -22.41 -0.78 -1.14
N HIS A 40 -21.61 -1.53 -1.91
CA HIS A 40 -21.47 -2.98 -1.74
C HIS A 40 -20.26 -3.31 -0.88
N PRO A 41 -20.21 -4.48 -0.22
CA PRO A 41 -19.01 -4.96 0.46
C PRO A 41 -17.81 -5.01 -0.49
N THR A 42 -16.61 -4.76 0.05
CA THR A 42 -15.33 -4.78 -0.67
C THR A 42 -15.11 -6.13 -1.37
N LYS A 43 -14.60 -6.08 -2.60
CA LYS A 43 -14.22 -7.26 -3.38
C LYS A 43 -12.82 -7.10 -3.95
N THR A 44 -11.98 -8.13 -3.79
CA THR A 44 -10.67 -8.19 -4.44
C THR A 44 -10.82 -8.56 -5.90
N GLN A 45 -10.25 -7.75 -6.80
CA GLN A 45 -10.17 -8.09 -8.21
C GLN A 45 -8.86 -8.84 -8.48
N ILE A 46 -8.94 -10.05 -9.03
CA ILE A 46 -7.79 -10.91 -9.34
C ILE A 46 -7.61 -10.95 -10.86
N GLY A 47 -6.36 -10.96 -11.35
CA GLY A 47 -6.05 -11.25 -12.76
C GLY A 47 -5.83 -10.03 -13.67
N LYS A 48 -6.09 -8.81 -13.21
CA LYS A 48 -5.63 -7.60 -13.90
C LYS A 48 -4.29 -7.16 -13.29
N PRO A 49 -3.16 -7.18 -14.02
CA PRO A 49 -1.92 -6.66 -13.50
C PRO A 49 -2.10 -5.17 -13.20
N ILE A 50 -2.08 -4.85 -11.92
CA ILE A 50 -2.03 -3.46 -11.48
C ILE A 50 -0.60 -3.00 -11.76
N SER A 51 -0.44 -1.88 -12.46
CA SER A 51 0.87 -1.27 -12.63
C SER A 51 1.50 -1.07 -11.26
N SER A 52 2.74 -1.50 -11.08
CA SER A 52 3.52 -1.16 -9.89
C SER A 52 3.75 0.35 -9.90
N THR A 53 3.14 1.04 -8.94
CA THR A 53 3.28 2.48 -8.77
C THR A 53 3.73 2.79 -7.36
N VAL A 54 4.58 3.80 -7.21
CA VAL A 54 4.95 4.33 -5.89
C VAL A 54 3.73 5.00 -5.27
N SER A 55 3.32 4.54 -4.10
CA SER A 55 2.15 5.04 -3.39
C SER A 55 2.30 6.51 -3.01
N PHE A 56 1.20 7.26 -2.98
CA PHE A 56 1.21 8.72 -2.75
C PHE A 56 1.80 9.12 -1.38
N TYR A 57 1.68 8.25 -0.38
CA TYR A 57 2.20 8.48 0.98
C TYR A 57 3.70 8.14 1.13
N SER A 58 4.33 7.56 0.10
CA SER A 58 5.74 7.18 0.17
C SER A 58 6.62 8.42 0.14
N SER A 59 7.46 8.59 1.17
CA SER A 59 8.45 9.67 1.22
C SER A 59 9.39 9.63 0.01
N ARG A 60 9.75 10.81 -0.47
CA ARG A 60 10.59 10.99 -1.67
C ARG A 60 11.91 11.66 -1.31
N GLY A 61 12.95 11.32 -2.07
CA GLY A 61 14.21 12.05 -2.03
C GLY A 61 14.11 13.42 -2.73
N PRO A 62 15.26 14.13 -2.88
CA PRO A 62 16.61 13.67 -2.55
C PRO A 62 16.88 13.62 -1.03
N ASN A 63 17.97 12.97 -0.65
CA ASN A 63 18.43 12.95 0.74
C ASN A 63 18.85 14.37 1.16
N THR A 64 18.22 14.92 2.20
CA THR A 64 18.48 16.29 2.66
C THR A 64 19.83 16.46 3.36
N LEU A 65 20.39 15.38 3.91
CA LEU A 65 21.66 15.41 4.65
C LEU A 65 22.89 15.17 3.75
N ALA A 66 22.72 14.34 2.72
CA ALA A 66 23.77 14.01 1.76
C ALA A 66 23.13 13.90 0.37
N PRO A 67 22.90 15.03 -0.34
CA PRO A 67 22.20 15.06 -1.62
C PRO A 67 22.83 14.18 -2.71
N GLU A 68 24.14 13.92 -2.62
CA GLU A 68 24.88 13.02 -3.49
C GLU A 68 24.53 11.53 -3.29
N ILE A 69 23.88 11.17 -2.19
CA ILE A 69 23.41 9.81 -1.90
C ILE A 69 21.90 9.71 -2.18
N LEU A 70 21.55 9.06 -3.28
CA LEU A 70 20.15 8.88 -3.69
C LEU A 70 19.33 8.06 -2.69
N LYS A 71 18.10 8.50 -2.44
CA LYS A 71 17.09 7.82 -1.60
C LYS A 71 15.69 7.98 -2.18
N PRO A 72 14.76 7.02 -1.94
CA PRO A 72 14.98 5.72 -1.27
C PRO A 72 15.85 4.75 -2.10
N ASP A 73 16.39 3.70 -1.47
CA ASP A 73 17.28 2.75 -2.16
C ASP A 73 16.51 1.73 -3.02
N ILE A 74 15.34 1.27 -2.54
CA ILE A 74 14.54 0.22 -3.17
C ILE A 74 13.07 0.40 -2.79
N ALA A 75 12.16 -0.02 -3.66
CA ALA A 75 10.73 -0.07 -3.39
C ALA A 75 10.27 -1.53 -3.23
N ALA A 76 9.28 -1.75 -2.37
CA ALA A 76 8.68 -3.07 -2.14
C ALA A 76 7.16 -2.93 -1.90
N PRO A 77 6.38 -4.03 -1.98
CA PRO A 77 4.95 -4.00 -1.73
C PRO A 77 4.62 -3.48 -0.33
N GLY A 78 3.84 -2.40 -0.26
CA GLY A 78 3.49 -1.75 1.00
C GLY A 78 2.07 -1.21 1.06
N THR A 79 1.22 -1.46 0.06
CA THR A 79 -0.18 -1.02 0.05
C THR A 79 -1.10 -2.24 0.07
N ASN A 80 -2.11 -2.21 0.94
CA ASN A 80 -3.07 -3.28 1.17
C ASN A 80 -2.39 -4.64 1.38
N ILE A 81 -1.40 -4.67 2.29
CA ILE A 81 -0.71 -5.89 2.69
C ILE A 81 -1.52 -6.56 3.79
N LEU A 82 -1.93 -7.81 3.55
CA LEU A 82 -2.56 -8.67 4.55
C LEU A 82 -1.48 -9.23 5.49
N ALA A 83 -1.59 -8.97 6.78
CA ALA A 83 -0.68 -9.50 7.78
C ALA A 83 -1.42 -9.86 9.07
N ALA A 84 -0.77 -10.64 9.95
CA ALA A 84 -1.31 -10.92 11.27
C ALA A 84 -1.50 -9.61 12.04
N TYR A 85 -2.62 -9.50 12.73
CA TYR A 85 -2.99 -8.30 13.47
C TYR A 85 -3.63 -8.71 14.80
N ILE A 86 -3.46 -7.87 15.81
CA ILE A 86 -4.13 -8.02 17.10
C ILE A 86 -5.08 -6.84 17.21
N SER A 87 -6.38 -7.13 17.18
CA SER A 87 -7.39 -6.10 17.36
C SER A 87 -7.36 -5.55 18.78
N GLU A 88 -7.42 -4.23 18.91
CA GLU A 88 -7.63 -3.55 20.19
C GLU A 88 -9.10 -3.66 20.66
N ASP A 89 -10.02 -3.98 19.74
CA ASP A 89 -11.41 -4.27 20.05
C ASP A 89 -11.59 -5.78 20.30
N PRO A 90 -11.90 -6.21 21.54
CA PRO A 90 -12.16 -7.60 21.87
C PRO A 90 -13.36 -8.20 21.13
N ALA A 91 -14.30 -7.36 20.67
CA ALA A 91 -15.48 -7.79 19.91
C ALA A 91 -15.17 -8.10 18.45
N VAL A 92 -14.00 -7.68 17.95
CA VAL A 92 -13.55 -7.92 16.58
C VAL A 92 -12.23 -8.68 16.63
N PRO A 93 -12.23 -10.01 16.90
CA PRO A 93 -11.02 -10.81 16.95
C PRO A 93 -10.48 -11.05 15.53
N ASN A 94 -9.93 -10.00 14.91
CA ASN A 94 -9.26 -10.12 13.63
C ASN A 94 -7.86 -10.69 13.86
N ALA A 95 -7.63 -11.93 13.44
CA ALA A 95 -6.29 -12.51 13.40
C ALA A 95 -5.40 -11.89 12.30
N TYR A 96 -6.02 -11.25 11.30
CA TYR A 96 -5.36 -10.63 10.17
C TYR A 96 -6.04 -9.32 9.79
N ASP A 97 -5.26 -8.38 9.25
CA ASP A 97 -5.77 -7.12 8.73
C ASP A 97 -4.99 -6.65 7.49
N PHE A 98 -5.65 -5.82 6.67
CA PHE A 98 -5.02 -5.14 5.55
C PHE A 98 -4.50 -3.78 5.99
N LEU A 99 -3.18 -3.62 5.97
CA LEU A 99 -2.52 -2.35 6.31
C LEU A 99 -1.69 -1.82 5.14
N SER A 100 -1.46 -0.52 5.15
CA SER A 100 -0.70 0.19 4.13
C SER A 100 0.32 1.11 4.78
N GLY A 101 1.54 1.12 4.25
CA GLY A 101 2.62 1.98 4.72
C GLY A 101 3.97 1.50 4.23
N THR A 102 4.98 2.38 4.31
CA THR A 102 6.38 1.94 4.16
C THR A 102 6.77 0.96 5.26
N SER A 103 6.13 1.04 6.44
CA SER A 103 6.22 0.03 7.51
C SER A 103 5.83 -1.38 7.06
N MET A 104 4.98 -1.53 6.04
CA MET A 104 4.62 -2.83 5.45
C MET A 104 5.57 -3.23 4.31
N ALA A 105 6.20 -2.27 3.64
CA ALA A 105 7.26 -2.53 2.65
C ALA A 105 8.57 -3.00 3.30
N THR A 106 8.96 -2.42 4.44
CA THR A 106 10.18 -2.76 5.18
C THR A 106 10.33 -4.26 5.51
N PRO A 107 9.34 -4.97 6.07
CA PRO A 107 9.47 -6.39 6.40
C PRO A 107 9.62 -7.29 5.17
N HIS A 108 9.08 -6.90 4.00
CA HIS A 108 9.33 -7.64 2.76
C HIS A 108 10.82 -7.61 2.39
N VAL A 109 11.44 -6.42 2.40
CA VAL A 109 12.87 -6.27 2.11
C VAL A 109 13.71 -6.96 3.19
N ALA A 110 13.33 -6.86 4.47
CA ALA A 110 14.03 -7.53 5.56
C ALA A 110 14.00 -9.06 5.41
N GLY A 111 12.88 -9.64 4.97
CA GLY A 111 12.78 -11.07 4.67
C GLY A 111 13.70 -11.50 3.53
N ILE A 112 13.74 -10.73 2.43
CA ILE A 112 14.67 -10.98 1.30
C ILE A 112 16.13 -10.91 1.78
N VAL A 113 16.48 -9.88 2.57
CA VAL A 113 17.82 -9.72 3.15
C VAL A 113 18.18 -10.91 4.05
N ALA A 114 17.26 -11.41 4.87
CA ALA A 114 17.48 -12.58 5.72
C ALA A 114 17.75 -13.84 4.88
N LEU A 115 16.99 -14.07 3.82
CA LEU A 115 17.21 -15.19 2.89
C LEU A 115 18.56 -15.08 2.18
N LEU A 116 18.93 -13.88 1.70
CA LEU A 116 20.24 -13.64 1.09
C LEU A 116 21.38 -13.86 2.08
N LYS A 117 21.22 -13.44 3.35
CA LYS A 117 22.22 -13.67 4.39
C LYS A 117 22.36 -15.15 4.73
N ALA A 118 21.27 -15.91 4.72
CA ALA A 118 21.29 -17.35 4.92
C ALA A 118 22.00 -18.08 3.75
N ALA A 119 21.72 -17.69 2.51
CA ALA A 119 22.35 -18.25 1.31
C ALA A 119 23.82 -17.82 1.15
N HIS A 120 24.17 -16.61 1.57
CA HIS A 120 25.51 -16.04 1.49
C HIS A 120 26.00 -15.50 2.85
N PRO A 121 26.35 -16.38 3.81
CA PRO A 121 26.67 -15.97 5.19
C PRO A 121 27.84 -14.99 5.32
N LYS A 122 28.79 -15.01 4.37
CA LYS A 122 29.97 -14.14 4.36
C LYS A 122 29.72 -12.76 3.73
N TRP A 123 28.59 -12.54 3.07
CA TRP A 123 28.30 -11.23 2.48
C TRP A 123 28.16 -10.16 3.56
N SER A 124 28.76 -9.00 3.31
CA SER A 124 28.59 -7.81 4.13
C SER A 124 27.21 -7.19 3.90
N PRO A 125 26.71 -6.34 4.82
CA PRO A 125 25.47 -5.60 4.61
C PRO A 125 25.47 -4.80 3.30
N SER A 126 26.60 -4.17 2.95
CA SER A 126 26.76 -3.43 1.70
C SER A 126 26.68 -4.33 0.46
N ALA A 127 27.23 -5.54 0.52
CA ALA A 127 27.13 -6.51 -0.58
C ALA A 127 25.68 -6.97 -0.79
N ILE A 128 24.95 -7.25 0.29
CA ILE A 128 23.52 -7.62 0.21
C ILE A 128 22.70 -6.45 -0.35
N LYS A 129 22.92 -5.22 0.16
CA LYS A 129 22.26 -4.02 -0.37
C LYS A 129 22.54 -3.84 -1.86
N SER A 130 23.79 -3.99 -2.29
CA SER A 130 24.15 -3.90 -3.70
C SER A 130 23.39 -4.93 -4.52
N ALA A 131 23.38 -6.19 -4.08
CA ALA A 131 22.73 -7.29 -4.79
C ALA A 131 21.23 -7.03 -5.02
N ILE A 132 20.49 -6.49 -4.05
CA ILE A 132 19.04 -6.24 -4.21
C ILE A 132 18.72 -4.97 -4.99
N VAL A 133 19.60 -3.98 -5.02
CA VAL A 133 19.34 -2.70 -5.72
C VAL A 133 19.70 -2.79 -7.20
N THR A 134 20.63 -3.67 -7.59
CA THR A 134 21.14 -3.76 -8.97
C THR A 134 20.51 -4.87 -9.83
N THR A 135 19.45 -5.53 -9.35
CA THR A 135 18.74 -6.62 -10.05
C THR A 135 17.30 -6.24 -10.33
#